data_AF-A0A7S0NJL8-F1
#
_entry.id   AF-A0A7S0NJL8-F1
#
_cell.length_a   1.000
_cell.length_b   1.000
_cell.length_c   1.000
_cell.angle_alpha   90.00
_cell.angle_beta   90.00
_cell.angle_gamma   90.00
#
_symmetry.space_group_name_H-M   'P 1'
#
loop_
_entity.id
_entity.type
_entity.pdbx_description
1 polymer ?
#
loop_
_entity_poly.entity_id
_entity_poly.type
_entity_poly.pdbx_seq_one_letter_code
_entity_poly.pdbx_strand_id
1 'polypeptide(L)'
;MSDVRVSGLTIYPVKSCAGIDVDAVTVTETGFMYDRAWMLVESRKPKARSEEEARVPSESAETDGGTPPAPPPPPKKRRAKPRASVFMTQRTEPKLALVRVKLPSEVLSPSWDGILPPDAAMTITAPGMPSALEVPLAPASPLPRCKVGVWEWEGLAGDEGSEASEWFTRYLGKTKSVIRLVRWLGDGALPPAVAAPARRTASIRDLAILEIKARTRRGTG
;
A
#
# COMPACT_ATOMS: atom_id res chain seq x y z
N MET A 1 -19.03 -26.93 25.67
CA MET A 1 -18.37 -25.97 24.75
C MET A 1 -18.44 -24.62 25.42
N SER A 2 -17.30 -24.01 25.73
CA SER A 2 -17.27 -22.65 26.26
C SER A 2 -17.75 -21.69 25.17
N ASP A 3 -18.76 -20.88 25.50
CA ASP A 3 -19.27 -19.80 24.64
C ASP A 3 -18.14 -18.78 24.43
N VAL A 4 -17.72 -18.57 23.18
CA VAL A 4 -16.70 -17.58 22.82
C VAL A 4 -17.41 -16.35 22.33
N ARG A 5 -17.16 -15.20 22.97
CA ARG A 5 -17.75 -13.92 22.61
C ARG A 5 -16.69 -12.97 22.08
N VAL A 6 -17.03 -12.29 20.99
CA VAL A 6 -16.23 -11.17 20.47
C VAL A 6 -16.43 -9.98 21.43
N SER A 7 -15.35 -9.48 22.02
CA SER A 7 -15.39 -8.32 22.94
C SER A 7 -15.22 -6.97 22.24
N GLY A 8 -14.78 -6.98 20.97
CA GLY A 8 -14.58 -5.78 20.17
C GLY A 8 -14.03 -6.13 18.79
N LEU A 9 -14.19 -5.20 17.85
CA LEU A 9 -13.65 -5.28 16.50
C LEU A 9 -12.88 -4.01 16.18
N THR A 10 -11.71 -4.17 15.57
CA THR A 10 -10.87 -3.04 15.17
C THR A 10 -10.32 -3.31 13.78
N ILE A 11 -10.46 -2.34 12.87
CA ILE A 11 -9.85 -2.36 11.54
C ILE A 11 -8.70 -1.36 11.45
N TYR A 12 -7.75 -1.62 10.55
CA TYR A 12 -6.58 -0.79 10.34
C TYR A 12 -6.49 -0.40 8.85
N PRO A 13 -7.26 0.59 8.38
CA PRO A 13 -7.33 0.86 6.95
C PRO A 13 -5.97 1.17 6.34
N VAL A 14 -5.19 2.02 7.00
CA VAL A 14 -3.78 2.25 6.67
C VAL A 14 -2.90 1.40 7.58
N LYS A 15 -2.11 0.51 6.98
CA LYS A 15 -1.15 -0.33 7.70
C LYS A 15 -0.24 0.53 8.58
N SER A 16 -0.07 0.11 9.84
CA SER A 16 0.78 0.76 10.85
C SER A 16 0.23 2.07 11.44
N CYS A 17 -0.91 2.57 10.96
CA CYS A 17 -1.60 3.69 11.59
C CYS A 17 -2.49 3.22 12.76
N ALA A 18 -3.14 4.16 13.45
CA ALA A 18 -4.10 3.82 14.49
C ALA A 18 -5.31 3.06 13.92
N GLY A 19 -5.79 2.08 14.68
CA GLY A 19 -7.00 1.34 14.34
C GLY A 19 -8.27 2.17 14.55
N ILE A 20 -9.35 1.73 13.93
CA ILE A 20 -10.71 2.23 14.10
C ILE A 20 -11.52 1.11 14.74
N ASP A 21 -12.09 1.38 15.90
CA ASP A 21 -13.02 0.46 16.55
C ASP A 21 -14.37 0.54 15.84
N VAL A 22 -14.97 -0.63 15.59
CA VAL A 22 -16.24 -0.76 14.86
C VAL A 22 -17.15 -1.73 15.61
N ASP A 23 -18.46 -1.50 15.54
CA ASP A 23 -19.44 -2.41 16.14
C ASP A 23 -19.73 -3.62 15.25
N ALA A 24 -19.45 -3.50 13.96
CA ALA A 24 -19.65 -4.54 12.97
C ALA A 24 -18.73 -4.31 11.77
N VAL A 25 -18.49 -5.37 10.99
CA VAL A 25 -17.64 -5.30 9.80
C VAL A 25 -18.07 -6.33 8.77
N THR A 26 -17.97 -5.96 7.49
CA THR A 26 -18.18 -6.89 6.37
C THR A 26 -16.96 -7.78 6.20
N VAL A 27 -17.17 -9.10 6.18
CA VAL A 27 -16.11 -10.09 5.95
C VAL A 27 -16.06 -10.44 4.46
N THR A 28 -14.89 -10.28 3.85
CA THR A 28 -14.59 -10.68 2.47
C THR A 28 -13.73 -11.96 2.46
N GLU A 29 -13.43 -12.49 1.28
CA GLU A 29 -12.53 -13.64 1.15
C GLU A 29 -11.11 -13.36 1.68
N THR A 30 -10.66 -12.11 1.61
CA THR A 30 -9.30 -11.70 2.00
C THR A 30 -9.19 -11.10 3.39
N GLY A 31 -10.32 -10.85 4.07
CA GLY A 31 -10.35 -10.31 5.43
C GLY A 31 -11.50 -9.36 5.68
N PHE A 32 -11.35 -8.45 6.63
CA PHE A 32 -12.33 -7.40 6.87
C PHE A 32 -12.28 -6.35 5.76
N MET A 33 -13.45 -5.88 5.33
CA MET A 33 -13.55 -4.79 4.37
C MET A 33 -12.76 -3.58 4.87
N TYR A 34 -11.99 -2.96 3.96
CA TYR A 34 -11.04 -1.87 4.22
C TYR A 34 -9.83 -2.18 5.10
N ASP A 35 -9.74 -3.33 5.75
CA ASP A 35 -8.63 -3.63 6.66
C ASP A 35 -7.30 -3.84 5.90
N ARG A 36 -6.29 -3.03 6.25
CA ARG A 36 -4.98 -2.92 5.58
C ARG A 36 -5.03 -2.72 4.06
N ALA A 37 -6.08 -2.07 3.56
CA ALA A 37 -6.21 -1.75 2.13
C ALA A 37 -5.19 -0.71 1.64
N TRP A 38 -4.63 0.09 2.56
CA TRP A 38 -3.58 1.08 2.29
C TRP A 38 -2.30 0.80 3.06
N MET A 39 -1.19 1.30 2.54
CA MET A 39 0.13 1.17 3.15
C MET A 39 1.08 2.28 2.74
N LEU A 40 2.08 2.54 3.58
CA LEU A 40 3.12 3.53 3.32
C LEU A 40 4.39 2.85 2.80
N VAL A 41 4.94 3.42 1.72
CA VAL A 41 6.21 2.99 1.14
C VAL A 41 7.18 4.15 1.05
N GLU A 42 8.42 3.91 1.46
CA GLU A 42 9.52 4.87 1.37
C GLU A 42 10.34 4.58 0.11
N SER A 43 10.58 5.61 -0.71
CA SER A 43 11.52 5.54 -1.83
C SER A 43 12.55 6.66 -1.71
N ARG A 44 13.80 6.38 -2.10
CA ARG A 44 14.83 7.42 -2.12
C ARG A 44 14.56 8.39 -3.27
N LYS A 45 14.79 9.68 -3.02
CA LYS A 45 14.81 10.66 -4.10
C LYS A 45 15.89 10.25 -5.12
N PRO A 46 15.63 10.35 -6.43
CA PRO A 46 16.70 10.23 -7.41
C PRO A 46 17.80 11.20 -7.04
N LYS A 47 19.07 10.76 -7.02
CA LYS A 47 20.19 11.67 -6.81
C LYS A 47 20.12 12.70 -7.94
N ALA A 48 20.07 13.99 -7.60
CA ALA A 48 20.15 15.05 -8.59
C ALA A 48 21.37 14.79 -9.47
N ARG A 49 21.14 14.62 -10.77
CA ARG A 49 22.21 14.46 -11.74
C ARG A 49 22.94 15.80 -11.76
N SER A 50 24.23 15.83 -11.42
CA SER A 50 25.03 17.04 -11.52
C SER A 50 24.96 17.57 -12.96
N GLU A 51 24.67 18.86 -13.11
CA GLU A 51 24.49 19.57 -14.39
C GLU A 51 25.72 19.48 -15.32
N GLU A 52 26.85 19.00 -14.81
CA GLU A 52 28.10 18.77 -15.56
C GLU A 52 27.99 17.67 -16.64
N GLU A 53 27.05 16.72 -16.53
CA GLU A 53 26.83 15.67 -17.57
C GLU A 53 25.98 16.17 -18.77
N ALA A 54 25.46 17.41 -18.75
CA ALA A 54 24.64 17.97 -19.81
C ALA A 54 25.41 18.86 -20.80
N ARG A 55 26.71 19.11 -20.56
CA ARG A 55 27.53 19.93 -21.46
C ARG A 55 28.02 19.09 -22.65
N VAL A 56 27.17 18.97 -23.66
CA VAL A 56 27.62 18.65 -25.02
C VAL A 56 28.53 19.80 -25.46
N PRO A 57 29.82 19.56 -25.78
CA PRO A 57 30.62 20.60 -26.42
C PRO A 57 30.07 20.80 -27.83
N SER A 58 29.60 22.01 -28.12
CA SER A 58 29.44 22.48 -29.49
C SER A 58 30.85 22.70 -30.07
N GLU A 59 31.27 21.85 -31.00
CA GLU A 59 32.47 22.09 -31.80
C GLU A 59 32.07 22.25 -33.27
N SER A 60 32.13 23.48 -33.73
CA SER A 60 32.23 23.85 -35.15
C SER A 60 33.69 24.15 -35.44
N ALA A 61 34.34 23.37 -36.29
CA ALA A 61 35.38 23.82 -37.22
C ALA A 61 35.84 22.66 -38.12
N GLU A 62 35.79 22.89 -39.43
CA GLU A 62 36.50 22.12 -40.45
C GLU A 62 38.02 22.22 -40.22
N THR A 63 38.75 21.11 -40.43
CA THR A 63 40.04 21.13 -41.15
C THR A 63 40.41 19.74 -41.69
N ASP A 64 41.14 19.81 -42.79
CA ASP A 64 41.68 18.84 -43.73
C ASP A 64 42.49 17.65 -43.12
N GLY A 65 42.51 16.52 -43.84
CA GLY A 65 43.59 15.53 -43.79
C GLY A 65 43.53 14.40 -42.74
N GLY A 66 42.99 13.24 -43.16
CA GLY A 66 43.32 11.91 -42.62
C GLY A 66 42.42 11.41 -41.49
N THR A 67 41.66 10.33 -41.73
CA THR A 67 40.78 9.68 -40.74
C THR A 67 41.57 8.68 -39.87
N PRO A 68 41.88 8.96 -38.59
CA PRO A 68 42.25 7.91 -37.63
C PRO A 68 40.98 7.13 -37.20
N PRO A 69 41.11 5.83 -36.88
CA PRO A 69 39.95 5.01 -36.49
C PRO A 69 39.32 5.54 -35.20
N ALA A 70 37.99 5.65 -35.21
CA ALA A 70 37.21 6.15 -34.09
C ALA A 70 37.51 5.38 -32.79
N PRO A 71 37.67 6.07 -31.65
CA PRO A 71 37.81 5.38 -30.36
C PRO A 71 36.54 4.56 -30.06
N PRO A 72 36.68 3.38 -29.43
CA PRO A 72 35.53 2.55 -29.10
C PRO A 72 34.56 3.35 -28.21
N PRO A 73 33.23 3.20 -28.42
CA PRO A 73 32.25 3.90 -27.62
C PRO A 73 32.44 3.56 -26.14
N PRO A 74 32.32 4.55 -25.23
CA PRO A 74 32.49 4.30 -23.80
C PRO A 74 31.51 3.21 -23.34
N PRO A 75 31.92 2.35 -22.39
CA PRO A 75 31.07 1.27 -21.92
C PRO A 75 29.74 1.85 -21.41
N LYS A 76 28.62 1.36 -21.96
CA LYS A 76 27.27 1.73 -21.51
C LYS A 76 27.17 1.42 -20.02
N LYS A 77 27.24 2.46 -19.16
CA LYS A 77 27.04 2.31 -17.71
C LYS A 77 25.70 1.60 -17.50
N ARG A 78 25.74 0.36 -16.99
CA ARG A 78 24.51 -0.39 -16.65
C ARG A 78 23.71 0.48 -15.69
N ARG A 79 22.53 0.94 -16.11
CA ARG A 79 21.58 1.65 -15.22
C ARG A 79 21.38 0.77 -13.99
N ALA A 80 21.79 1.28 -12.82
CA ALA A 80 21.54 0.60 -11.56
C ALA A 80 20.03 0.34 -11.45
N LYS A 81 19.63 -0.91 -11.20
CA LYS A 81 18.22 -1.22 -10.95
C LYS A 81 17.75 -0.33 -9.80
N PRO A 82 16.63 0.41 -9.94
CA PRO A 82 16.08 1.18 -8.83
C PRO A 82 15.82 0.22 -7.67
N ARG A 83 16.29 0.61 -6.48
CA ARG A 83 16.01 -0.17 -5.26
C ARG A 83 14.50 -0.15 -5.03
N ALA A 84 13.92 -1.33 -4.76
CA ALA A 84 12.51 -1.45 -4.41
C ALA A 84 12.19 -0.52 -3.23
N SER A 85 10.99 0.06 -3.25
CA SER A 85 10.49 0.87 -2.14
C SER A 85 10.37 0.00 -0.88
N VAL A 86 10.65 0.60 0.27
CA VAL A 86 10.68 -0.11 1.57
C VAL A 86 9.40 0.21 2.33
N PHE A 87 8.78 -0.82 2.91
CA PHE A 87 7.61 -0.63 3.77
C PHE A 87 7.92 0.15 5.03
N MET A 88 7.03 1.08 5.37
CA MET A 88 7.08 1.73 6.67
C MET A 88 6.25 0.95 7.70
N THR A 89 6.82 0.79 8.90
CA THR A 89 6.15 0.10 10.01
C THR A 89 6.27 0.92 11.29
N GLN A 90 5.41 0.66 12.28
CA GLN A 90 5.56 1.28 13.61
C GLN A 90 6.91 0.94 14.28
N ARG A 91 7.53 -0.20 13.93
CA ARG A 91 8.84 -0.59 14.46
C ARG A 91 9.96 0.34 13.98
N THR A 92 9.84 0.83 12.74
CA THR A 92 10.80 1.76 12.15
C THR A 92 10.39 3.23 12.35
N GLU A 93 9.08 3.49 12.40
CA GLU A 93 8.47 4.82 12.53
C GLU A 93 7.33 4.80 13.55
N PRO A 94 7.63 4.91 14.86
CA PRO A 94 6.62 4.86 15.92
C PRO A 94 5.56 5.96 15.81
N LYS A 95 5.89 7.11 15.20
CA LYS A 95 4.95 8.22 14.95
C LYS A 95 3.70 7.77 14.19
N LEU A 96 3.78 6.71 13.38
CA LEU A 96 2.63 6.19 12.65
C LEU A 96 1.48 5.77 13.59
N ALA A 97 1.75 5.36 14.83
CA ALA A 97 0.71 5.05 15.81
C ALA A 97 -0.15 6.27 16.21
N LEU A 98 0.34 7.48 15.98
CA LEU A 98 -0.38 8.73 16.24
C LEU A 98 -1.20 9.21 15.03
N VAL A 99 -1.05 8.57 13.87
CA VAL A 99 -1.86 8.86 12.68
C VAL A 99 -3.24 8.26 12.88
N ARG A 100 -4.25 9.11 12.96
CA ARG A 100 -5.67 8.74 13.08
C ARG A 100 -6.28 8.65 11.70
N VAL A 101 -7.05 7.60 11.48
CA VAL A 101 -7.78 7.34 10.24
C VAL A 101 -9.27 7.35 10.55
N LYS A 102 -10.07 7.92 9.68
CA LYS A 102 -11.53 7.83 9.72
C LYS A 102 -12.04 7.43 8.35
N LEU A 103 -13.03 6.55 8.33
CA LEU A 103 -13.81 6.21 7.15
C LEU A 103 -15.21 6.83 7.31
N PRO A 104 -15.92 7.09 6.21
CA PRO A 104 -17.33 7.50 6.27
C PRO A 104 -18.15 6.47 7.07
N SER A 105 -19.08 6.94 7.90
CA SER A 105 -19.90 6.06 8.73
C SER A 105 -20.74 5.09 7.90
N GLU A 106 -21.14 5.52 6.71
CA GLU A 106 -22.01 4.80 5.80
C GLU A 106 -21.34 3.51 5.33
N VAL A 107 -20.05 3.56 4.98
CA VAL A 107 -19.31 2.38 4.49
C VAL A 107 -18.93 1.40 5.61
N LEU A 108 -19.07 1.81 6.87
CA LEU A 108 -18.90 0.94 8.04
C LEU A 108 -20.23 0.35 8.52
N SER A 109 -21.36 0.81 7.98
CA SER A 109 -22.67 0.32 8.39
C SER A 109 -22.92 -1.12 7.89
N PRO A 110 -23.46 -2.02 8.73
CA PRO A 110 -23.93 -3.34 8.30
C PRO A 110 -25.02 -3.30 7.24
N SER A 111 -25.75 -2.19 7.17
CA SER A 111 -26.86 -2.00 6.24
C SER A 111 -26.44 -1.25 4.96
N TRP A 112 -25.15 -1.06 4.74
CA TRP A 112 -24.66 -0.41 3.53
C TRP A 112 -25.01 -1.23 2.29
N ASP A 113 -25.54 -0.56 1.26
CA ASP A 113 -25.97 -1.16 0.00
C ASP A 113 -24.80 -1.45 -0.97
N GLY A 114 -23.58 -1.06 -0.59
CA GLY A 114 -22.37 -1.21 -1.41
C GLY A 114 -22.18 -0.09 -2.43
N ILE A 115 -23.05 0.91 -2.46
CA ILE A 115 -22.95 2.06 -3.35
C ILE A 115 -22.20 3.16 -2.63
N LEU A 116 -21.06 3.55 -3.20
CA LEU A 116 -20.20 4.58 -2.62
C LEU A 116 -20.61 5.98 -3.14
N PRO A 117 -20.78 6.97 -2.26
CA PRO A 117 -20.90 8.36 -2.68
C PRO A 117 -19.67 8.82 -3.49
N PRO A 118 -19.82 9.65 -4.54
CA PRO A 118 -18.69 10.12 -5.36
C PRO A 118 -17.61 10.87 -4.59
N ASP A 119 -17.98 11.51 -3.48
CA ASP A 119 -17.14 12.29 -2.59
C ASP A 119 -16.68 11.52 -1.34
N ALA A 120 -17.03 10.23 -1.22
CA ALA A 120 -16.65 9.43 -0.07
C ALA A 120 -15.13 9.31 0.02
N ALA A 121 -14.57 9.83 1.11
CA ALA A 121 -13.14 9.87 1.34
C ALA A 121 -12.76 9.32 2.72
N MET A 122 -11.60 8.68 2.80
CA MET A 122 -10.92 8.38 4.04
C MET A 122 -10.17 9.63 4.50
N THR A 123 -10.45 10.07 5.73
CA THR A 123 -9.78 11.23 6.33
C THR A 123 -8.62 10.77 7.21
N ILE A 124 -7.45 11.35 7.01
CA ILE A 124 -6.23 11.06 7.79
C ILE A 124 -5.77 12.32 8.52
N THR A 125 -5.52 12.19 9.83
CA THR A 125 -5.03 13.28 10.68
C THR A 125 -3.87 12.82 11.54
N ALA A 126 -3.00 13.74 11.93
CA ALA A 126 -1.93 13.47 12.89
C ALA A 126 -1.48 14.72 13.63
N PRO A 127 -0.87 14.60 14.83
CA PRO A 127 -0.37 15.73 15.59
C PRO A 127 0.64 16.57 14.81
N GLY A 128 0.47 17.89 14.81
CA GLY A 128 1.36 18.84 14.14
C GLY A 128 1.12 18.99 12.63
N MET A 129 0.11 18.33 12.07
CA MET A 129 -0.30 18.55 10.68
C MET A 129 -1.42 19.59 10.60
N PRO A 130 -1.31 20.60 9.72
CA PRO A 130 -2.24 21.74 9.70
C PRO A 130 -3.61 21.41 9.13
N SER A 131 -3.68 20.45 8.19
CA SER A 131 -4.91 20.00 7.55
C SER A 131 -4.99 18.48 7.55
N ALA A 132 -6.22 17.97 7.60
CA ALA A 132 -6.50 16.57 7.32
C ALA A 132 -6.17 16.27 5.85
N LEU A 133 -5.70 15.05 5.59
CA LEU A 133 -5.54 14.51 4.25
C LEU A 133 -6.80 13.74 3.89
N GLU A 134 -7.44 14.10 2.78
CA GLU A 134 -8.59 13.39 2.24
C GLU A 134 -8.14 12.44 1.13
N VAL A 135 -8.49 11.16 1.24
CA VAL A 135 -8.15 10.13 0.27
C VAL A 135 -9.44 9.52 -0.28
N PRO A 136 -9.83 9.82 -1.54
CA PRO A 136 -11.06 9.32 -2.12
C PRO A 136 -11.13 7.79 -2.08
N LEU A 137 -12.24 7.23 -1.59
CA LEU A 137 -12.47 5.79 -1.60
C LEU A 137 -12.70 5.28 -3.04
N ALA A 138 -13.37 6.07 -3.88
CA ALA A 138 -13.40 5.91 -5.33
C ALA A 138 -12.59 7.02 -6.02
N PRO A 139 -11.43 6.70 -6.60
CA PRO A 139 -10.66 7.70 -7.34
C PRO A 139 -11.37 8.05 -8.66
N ALA A 140 -11.38 9.33 -9.02
CA ALA A 140 -12.03 9.82 -10.25
C ALA A 140 -11.39 9.30 -11.55
N SER A 141 -10.15 8.80 -11.47
CA SER A 141 -9.45 8.14 -12.57
C SER A 141 -8.58 7.00 -12.04
N PRO A 142 -8.19 6.01 -12.87
CA PRO A 142 -7.32 4.93 -12.44
C PRO A 142 -6.01 5.46 -11.83
N LEU A 143 -5.67 4.99 -10.63
CA LEU A 143 -4.46 5.43 -9.95
C LEU A 143 -3.20 5.02 -10.72
N PRO A 144 -2.14 5.86 -10.74
CA PRO A 144 -0.84 5.47 -11.24
C PRO A 144 -0.34 4.22 -10.52
N ARG A 145 0.10 3.20 -11.28
CA ARG A 145 0.67 1.99 -10.69
C ARG A 145 2.12 2.23 -10.31
N CYS A 146 2.47 1.93 -9.07
CA CYS A 146 3.84 1.95 -8.58
C CYS A 146 4.29 0.54 -8.16
N LYS A 147 5.56 0.20 -8.44
CA LYS A 147 6.13 -1.07 -8.02
C LYS A 147 6.54 -0.99 -6.55
N VAL A 148 6.09 -1.96 -5.76
CA VAL A 148 6.34 -2.05 -4.31
C VAL A 148 6.95 -3.40 -3.95
N GLY A 149 7.82 -3.43 -2.94
CA GLY A 149 8.51 -4.66 -2.49
C GLY A 149 8.25 -4.95 -1.01
N VAL A 150 7.56 -6.05 -0.69
CA VAL A 150 7.29 -6.53 0.68
C VAL A 150 8.12 -7.80 0.92
N TRP A 151 9.20 -7.71 1.69
CA TRP A 151 10.09 -8.87 1.90
C TRP A 151 10.59 -9.44 0.56
N GLU A 152 10.32 -10.73 0.28
CA GLU A 152 10.64 -11.40 -0.99
C GLU A 152 9.57 -11.20 -2.08
N TRP A 153 8.46 -10.53 -1.76
CA TRP A 153 7.40 -10.24 -2.71
C TRP A 153 7.62 -8.88 -3.37
N GLU A 154 7.40 -8.82 -4.68
CA GLU A 154 7.25 -7.56 -5.42
C GLU A 154 5.89 -7.56 -6.13
N GLY A 155 5.22 -6.42 -6.15
CA GLY A 155 3.96 -6.26 -6.88
C GLY A 155 3.63 -4.82 -7.23
N LEU A 156 2.42 -4.61 -7.73
CA LEU A 156 1.92 -3.30 -8.15
C LEU A 156 0.88 -2.81 -7.15
N ALA A 157 0.95 -1.52 -6.82
CA ALA A 157 -0.01 -0.83 -5.98
C ALA A 157 -0.41 0.50 -6.64
N GLY A 158 -1.65 0.94 -6.39
CA GLY A 158 -2.15 2.23 -6.83
C GLY A 158 -1.60 3.32 -5.93
N ASP A 159 -1.05 4.36 -6.54
CA ASP A 159 -0.43 5.50 -5.86
C ASP A 159 -1.45 6.61 -5.61
N GLU A 160 -1.65 7.00 -4.35
CA GLU A 160 -2.64 8.03 -3.97
C GLU A 160 -2.22 9.45 -4.34
N GLY A 161 -1.05 9.62 -4.95
CA GLY A 161 -0.63 10.88 -5.56
C GLY A 161 0.28 11.75 -4.70
N SER A 162 0.58 12.94 -5.22
CA SER A 162 1.55 13.86 -4.64
C SER A 162 1.09 14.44 -3.31
N GLU A 163 -0.20 14.76 -3.15
CA GLU A 163 -0.74 15.34 -1.92
C GLU A 163 -0.54 14.40 -0.73
N ALA A 164 -0.96 13.14 -0.86
CA ALA A 164 -0.73 12.13 0.17
C ALA A 164 0.78 11.93 0.42
N SER A 165 1.57 11.92 -0.64
CA SER A 165 3.02 11.77 -0.53
C SER A 165 3.68 12.92 0.26
N GLU A 166 3.30 14.16 -0.04
CA GLU A 166 3.79 15.36 0.63
C GLU A 166 3.36 15.39 2.10
N TRP A 167 2.10 15.04 2.38
CA TRP A 167 1.55 14.99 3.73
C TRP A 167 2.35 14.03 4.62
N PHE A 168 2.55 12.78 4.19
CA PHE A 168 3.29 11.79 4.96
C PHE A 168 4.79 12.09 5.03
N THR A 169 5.39 12.61 3.95
CA THR A 169 6.81 13.00 3.93
C THR A 169 7.06 14.12 4.94
N ARG A 170 6.16 15.12 5.01
CA ARG A 170 6.21 16.20 6.00
C ARG A 170 6.02 15.66 7.43
N TYR A 171 4.98 14.89 7.67
CA TYR A 171 4.66 14.36 9.00
C TYR A 171 5.80 13.53 9.61
N LEU A 172 6.42 12.68 8.79
CA LEU A 172 7.53 11.82 9.20
C LEU A 172 8.90 12.52 9.16
N GLY A 173 8.95 13.79 8.73
CA GLY A 173 10.20 14.58 8.70
C GLY A 173 11.25 14.03 7.74
N LYS A 174 10.83 13.38 6.65
CA LYS A 174 11.74 12.74 5.69
C LYS A 174 12.27 13.75 4.69
N THR A 175 13.59 13.95 4.67
CA THR A 175 14.25 14.92 3.76
C THR A 175 14.93 14.24 2.57
N LYS A 176 15.51 13.06 2.80
CA LYS A 176 16.31 12.28 1.83
C LYS A 176 15.49 11.27 1.02
N SER A 177 14.22 11.11 1.37
CA SER A 177 13.29 10.15 0.78
C SER A 177 11.92 10.79 0.61
N VAL A 178 11.07 10.10 -0.13
CA VAL A 178 9.65 10.42 -0.26
C VAL A 178 8.84 9.25 0.26
N ILE A 179 7.77 9.55 0.97
CA ILE A 179 6.84 8.56 1.49
C ILE A 179 5.60 8.61 0.63
N ARG A 180 5.16 7.46 0.11
CA ARG A 180 3.94 7.36 -0.68
C ARG A 180 2.91 6.54 0.05
N LEU A 181 1.67 7.02 0.05
CA LEU A 181 0.51 6.22 0.39
C LEU A 181 0.09 5.45 -0.86
N VAL A 182 -0.03 4.13 -0.72
CA VAL A 182 -0.43 3.26 -1.83
C VAL A 182 -1.58 2.36 -1.39
N ARG A 183 -2.49 2.07 -2.31
CA ARG A 183 -3.58 1.12 -2.12
C ARG A 183 -3.35 -0.16 -2.91
N TRP A 184 -3.78 -1.28 -2.35
CA TRP A 184 -3.81 -2.52 -3.11
C TRP A 184 -4.93 -2.47 -4.16
N LEU A 185 -4.63 -2.88 -5.40
CA LEU A 185 -5.56 -2.81 -6.54
C LEU A 185 -6.19 -4.17 -6.88
N GLY A 186 -5.91 -5.23 -6.11
CA GLY A 186 -6.30 -6.60 -6.51
C GLY A 186 -5.35 -7.24 -7.52
N ASP A 187 -4.38 -6.47 -8.04
CA ASP A 187 -3.42 -6.93 -9.05
C ASP A 187 -2.14 -7.51 -8.43
N GLY A 188 -1.68 -8.64 -8.95
CA GLY A 188 -0.43 -9.31 -8.57
C GLY A 188 -0.64 -10.66 -7.86
N ALA A 189 0.31 -11.58 -8.03
CA ALA A 189 0.26 -12.86 -7.33
C ALA A 189 0.40 -12.62 -5.83
N LEU A 190 -0.55 -13.09 -5.02
CA LEU A 190 -0.38 -13.08 -3.56
C LEU A 190 0.87 -13.89 -3.20
N PRO A 191 1.64 -13.50 -2.16
CA PRO A 191 2.73 -14.34 -1.67
C PRO A 191 2.22 -15.76 -1.40
N PRO A 192 2.98 -16.83 -1.69
CA PRO A 192 2.53 -18.21 -1.49
C PRO A 192 1.96 -18.49 -0.09
N ALA A 193 2.48 -17.84 0.95
CA ALA A 193 1.98 -17.94 2.33
C ALA A 193 0.56 -17.38 2.53
N VAL A 194 0.14 -16.44 1.66
CA VAL A 194 -1.21 -15.83 1.63
C VAL A 194 -2.10 -16.55 0.62
N ALA A 195 -1.55 -16.98 -0.52
CA ALA A 195 -2.26 -17.73 -1.56
C ALA A 195 -2.57 -19.19 -1.15
N ALA A 196 -1.73 -19.79 -0.32
CA ALA A 196 -1.86 -21.14 0.21
C ALA A 196 -1.59 -21.12 1.74
N PRO A 197 -2.54 -20.62 2.55
CA PRO A 197 -2.37 -20.57 3.99
C PRO A 197 -2.19 -21.99 4.54
N ALA A 198 -1.08 -22.23 5.24
CA ALA A 198 -0.76 -23.54 5.86
C ALA A 198 -1.83 -24.00 6.87
N ARG A 199 -2.69 -23.07 7.33
CA ARG A 199 -3.96 -23.38 7.94
C ARG A 199 -5.02 -23.30 6.86
N ARG A 200 -5.61 -24.45 6.48
CA ARG A 200 -6.85 -24.47 5.71
C ARG A 200 -7.83 -23.49 6.36
N THR A 201 -8.17 -22.42 5.66
CA THR A 201 -9.28 -21.54 6.01
C THR A 201 -10.53 -22.42 5.95
N ALA A 202 -10.97 -22.94 7.09
CA ALA A 202 -12.32 -23.44 7.18
C ALA A 202 -13.21 -22.22 6.92
N SER A 203 -13.95 -22.22 5.83
CA SER A 203 -14.97 -21.22 5.61
C SER A 203 -15.97 -21.28 6.78
N ILE A 204 -16.62 -20.18 7.12
CA ILE A 204 -17.69 -20.20 8.13
C ILE A 204 -18.80 -21.22 7.75
N ARG A 205 -18.96 -21.52 6.45
CA ARG A 205 -19.79 -22.63 5.96
C ARG A 205 -19.24 -24.00 6.36
N ASP A 206 -17.93 -24.21 6.35
CA ASP A 206 -17.30 -25.46 6.79
C ASP A 206 -17.47 -25.70 8.30
N LEU A 207 -17.44 -24.63 9.11
CA LEU A 207 -17.70 -24.74 10.55
C LEU A 207 -19.17 -25.06 10.85
N ALA A 208 -20.11 -24.45 10.12
CA ALA A 208 -21.53 -24.77 10.23
C ALA A 208 -21.85 -26.22 9.78
N ILE A 209 -21.19 -26.71 8.72
CA ILE A 209 -21.36 -28.09 8.23
C ILE A 209 -20.75 -29.13 9.19
N LEU A 210 -19.62 -28.81 9.82
CA LEU A 210 -19.01 -29.66 10.86
C LEU A 210 -19.89 -29.78 12.10
N GLU A 211 -20.55 -28.69 12.51
CA GLU A 211 -21.44 -28.67 13.67
C GLU A 211 -22.76 -29.44 13.42
N ILE A 212 -23.30 -29.36 12.19
CA ILE A 212 -24.45 -30.16 11.75
C ILE A 212 -24.09 -31.65 11.73
N LYS A 213 -22.95 -32.04 11.12
CA LYS A 213 -22.49 -33.44 11.09
C LYS A 213 -22.19 -34.01 12.49
N ALA A 214 -21.70 -33.18 13.42
CA ALA A 214 -21.45 -33.58 14.80
C ALA A 214 -22.73 -33.73 15.65
N ARG A 215 -23.84 -33.09 15.25
CA ARG A 215 -25.17 -33.31 15.86
C ARG A 215 -25.85 -34.55 15.28
N THR A 216 -25.73 -34.82 13.97
CA THR A 216 -26.31 -36.02 13.35
C THR A 216 -25.69 -37.31 13.88
N ARG A 217 -24.38 -37.33 14.21
CA ARG A 217 -23.72 -38.50 14.82
C ARG A 217 -24.06 -38.75 16.29
N ARG A 218 -24.64 -37.78 16.99
CA ARG A 218 -25.06 -37.90 18.40
C ARG A 218 -26.54 -38.25 18.57
N GLY A 219 -27.29 -38.36 17.48
CA GLY A 219 -28.73 -38.69 17.46
C GLY A 219 -29.07 -40.08 16.92
N THR A 220 -28.07 -40.92 16.65
CA THR A 220 -28.28 -42.34 16.30
C THR A 220 -27.42 -43.20 17.23
N GLY A 221 -28.01 -43.54 18.37
CA GLY A 221 -27.45 -44.38 19.42
C GLY A 221 -28.51 -44.56 20.49
#